data_AF-A0A8T4CC31-F1
#
_entry.id   AF-A0A8T4CC31-F1
#
_cell.length_a   1.000
_cell.length_b   1.000
_cell.length_c   1.000
_cell.angle_alpha   90.00
_cell.angle_beta   90.00
_cell.angle_gamma   90.00
#
_symmetry.space_group_name_H-M   'P 1'
#
loop_
_entity.id
_entity.type
_entity.pdbx_description
1 polymer ?
#
loop_
_entity_poly.entity_id
_entity_poly.type
_entity_poly.pdbx_seq_one_letter_code
_entity_poly.pdbx_strand_id
1 'polypeptide(L)'
;MNNSNRLLVIILVLLLPFFWWQFVPIAFKTISLLALIGYLFLIYFNRFPFLRLFLLIILFFFLSWGILFSLALANSPASDVVVSMEVATRALLSGQNPYAMDFHSSPLLNATASINEPGWIAKGQDSYLLYTHFPYTPAIFLVTIPFSLAFPTLSFYWICFLLLWILFFFILLMIKDPFLREGMLLFIFLNPFILFSVLLGHVADFLGLVLLLHFVFFVFRHRFFLAGLTLGLLVLTKLYFLLLVPFLLVYFFEARQKGLFRGLLVSMFMMSLPFLVWDPLPFLDDTILIYLRSGPGNLVIWKDTVGIFPLLASIGIISPQLEWVPTLTMLTVFILIFVFFLRQKNHSFSHALAYSTLASTAVLFFSKFFSFNYLSLPFTLLAGLLLWKILHAQPSQSLFSIPN
;
A
#
# COMPACT_ATOMS: atom_id res chain seq x y z
N MET A 1 -2.55 -17.91 24.65
CA MET A 1 -1.66 -18.11 23.47
C MET A 1 -0.60 -19.14 23.85
N ASN A 2 -0.38 -20.19 23.07
CA ASN A 2 0.70 -21.15 23.36
C ASN A 2 2.07 -20.52 23.02
N ASN A 3 3.14 -20.96 23.69
CA ASN A 3 4.49 -20.40 23.54
C ASN A 3 4.97 -20.35 22.08
N SER A 4 4.52 -21.30 21.25
CA SER A 4 4.80 -21.38 19.82
C SER A 4 4.37 -20.14 19.03
N ASN A 5 3.22 -19.54 19.36
CA ASN A 5 2.73 -18.36 18.64
C ASN A 5 3.49 -17.09 19.04
N ARG A 6 3.96 -17.00 20.29
CA ARG A 6 4.82 -15.89 20.75
C ARG A 6 6.18 -15.96 20.06
N LEU A 7 6.74 -17.17 19.98
CA LEU A 7 8.01 -17.40 19.30
C LEU A 7 7.93 -17.06 17.81
N LEU A 8 6.84 -17.42 17.12
CA LEU A 8 6.65 -17.07 15.71
C LEU A 8 6.62 -15.56 15.47
N VAL A 9 5.89 -14.79 16.29
CA VAL A 9 5.84 -13.32 16.19
C VAL A 9 7.23 -12.71 16.43
N ILE A 10 7.95 -13.21 17.44
CA ILE A 10 9.32 -12.76 17.75
C ILE A 10 10.27 -13.08 16.58
N ILE A 11 10.22 -14.30 16.03
CA ILE A 11 11.05 -14.71 14.90
C ILE A 11 10.76 -13.85 13.66
N LEU A 12 9.48 -13.61 13.34
CA LEU A 12 9.11 -12.77 12.20
C LEU A 12 9.61 -11.33 12.37
N VAL A 13 9.46 -10.75 13.56
CA VAL A 13 9.95 -9.39 13.88
C VAL A 13 11.48 -9.31 13.87
N LEU A 14 12.18 -10.36 14.29
CA LEU A 14 13.65 -10.39 14.35
C LEU A 14 14.33 -10.72 13.01
N LEU A 15 13.68 -11.50 12.13
CA LEU A 15 14.24 -11.84 10.81
C LEU A 15 13.96 -10.78 9.75
N LEU A 16 12.92 -9.97 9.94
CA LEU A 16 12.53 -8.87 9.05
C LEU A 16 13.62 -7.81 8.82
N PRO A 17 14.52 -7.49 9.76
CA PRO A 17 15.66 -6.60 9.52
C PRO A 17 16.86 -7.29 8.87
N PHE A 18 17.08 -8.58 9.16
CA PHE A 18 18.28 -9.31 8.74
C PHE A 18 18.29 -9.68 7.25
N PHE A 19 17.13 -9.98 6.67
CA PHE A 19 17.03 -10.34 5.24
C PHE A 19 17.33 -9.17 4.29
N TRP A 20 17.30 -7.92 4.79
CA TRP A 20 17.36 -6.70 3.95
C TRP A 20 18.56 -5.80 4.26
N TRP A 21 19.52 -6.33 5.02
CA TRP A 21 20.73 -5.63 5.46
C TRP A 21 21.58 -5.07 4.31
N GLN A 22 21.37 -5.50 3.06
CA GLN A 22 22.14 -5.01 1.92
C GLN A 22 21.47 -3.86 1.14
N PHE A 23 20.16 -3.65 1.28
CA PHE A 23 19.38 -2.81 0.35
C PHE A 23 18.83 -1.51 0.96
N VAL A 24 18.97 -1.36 2.28
CA VAL A 24 18.45 -0.22 3.03
C VAL A 24 19.60 0.77 3.30
N PRO A 25 19.41 2.10 3.26
CA PRO A 25 20.43 3.05 3.68
C PRO A 25 20.86 2.78 5.13
N ILE A 26 22.15 2.99 5.45
CA ILE A 26 22.71 2.70 6.78
C ILE A 26 21.89 3.37 7.90
N ALA A 27 21.40 4.58 7.68
CA ALA A 27 20.56 5.30 8.65
C ALA A 27 19.29 4.52 9.04
N PHE A 28 18.58 3.93 8.08
CA PHE A 28 17.40 3.12 8.34
C PHE A 28 17.74 1.81 9.08
N LYS A 29 18.91 1.20 8.82
CA LYS A 29 19.37 0.02 9.57
C LYS A 29 19.58 0.36 11.04
N THR A 30 20.29 1.45 11.30
CA THR A 30 20.57 1.93 12.66
C THR A 30 19.29 2.23 13.40
N ILE A 31 18.31 2.82 12.72
CA ILE A 31 17.02 3.20 13.31
C ILE A 31 16.15 1.98 13.61
N SER A 32 15.99 1.05 12.68
CA SER A 32 15.26 -0.19 12.93
C SER A 32 15.91 -1.01 14.06
N LEU A 33 17.24 -1.00 14.15
CA LEU A 33 17.99 -1.63 15.24
C LEU A 33 17.76 -0.92 16.58
N LEU A 34 17.83 0.41 16.62
CA LEU A 34 17.56 1.20 17.84
C LEU A 34 16.12 1.05 18.32
N ALA A 35 15.15 1.02 17.40
CA ALA A 35 13.76 0.76 17.73
C ALA A 35 13.54 -0.66 18.26
N LEU A 36 14.23 -1.65 17.69
CA LEU A 36 14.22 -3.02 18.20
C LEU A 36 14.85 -3.11 19.60
N ILE A 37 16.01 -2.47 19.83
CA ILE A 37 16.67 -2.42 21.13
C ILE A 37 15.78 -1.70 22.16
N GLY A 38 15.19 -0.56 21.79
CA GLY A 38 14.23 0.16 22.64
C GLY A 38 13.00 -0.68 22.97
N TYR A 39 12.49 -1.46 22.01
CA TYR A 39 11.40 -2.40 22.25
C TYR A 39 11.80 -3.55 23.19
N LEU A 40 12.98 -4.15 23.00
CA LEU A 40 13.52 -5.19 23.89
C LEU A 40 13.70 -4.65 25.32
N PHE A 41 14.14 -3.40 25.46
CA PHE A 41 14.24 -2.70 26.73
C PHE A 41 12.85 -2.47 27.36
N LEU A 42 11.85 -2.14 26.55
CA LEU A 42 10.46 -1.93 26.98
C LEU A 42 9.74 -3.23 27.36
N ILE A 43 10.08 -4.38 26.75
CA ILE A 43 9.63 -5.70 27.19
C ILE A 43 10.11 -5.98 28.63
N TYR A 44 11.33 -5.56 28.96
CA TYR A 44 11.93 -5.76 30.29
C TYR A 44 11.17 -4.96 31.38
N PHE A 45 10.56 -3.83 31.03
CA PHE A 45 9.74 -3.00 31.94
C PHE A 45 8.24 -3.31 31.83
N ASN A 46 7.86 -4.53 32.24
CA ASN A 46 6.50 -5.04 32.12
C ASN A 46 5.44 -4.40 33.07
N ARG A 47 5.85 -3.51 33.98
CA ARG A 47 4.99 -2.96 35.04
C ARG A 47 3.96 -1.91 34.57
N PHE A 48 4.15 -1.30 33.40
CA PHE A 48 3.29 -0.20 32.93
C PHE A 48 2.95 -0.34 31.44
N PRO A 49 1.96 -1.18 31.07
CA PRO A 49 1.66 -1.48 29.67
C PRO A 49 1.20 -0.25 28.86
N PHE A 50 0.46 0.68 29.47
CA PHE A 50 0.05 1.92 28.80
C PHE A 50 1.21 2.88 28.56
N LEU A 51 2.09 3.06 29.55
CA LEU A 51 3.30 3.87 29.41
C LEU A 51 4.24 3.25 28.38
N ARG A 52 4.37 1.92 28.38
CA ARG A 52 5.14 1.17 27.38
C ARG A 52 4.62 1.43 25.96
N LEU A 53 3.32 1.27 25.76
CA LEU A 53 2.67 1.50 24.48
C LEU A 53 2.86 2.95 24.01
N PHE A 54 2.68 3.90 24.92
CA PHE A 54 2.87 5.33 24.69
C PHE A 54 4.32 5.66 24.31
N LEU A 55 5.30 5.11 25.04
CA LEU A 55 6.73 5.27 24.75
C LEU A 55 7.12 4.61 23.43
N LEU A 56 6.54 3.47 23.06
CA LEU A 56 6.75 2.88 21.73
C LEU A 56 6.22 3.81 20.64
N ILE A 57 4.99 4.30 20.78
CA ILE A 57 4.40 5.24 19.81
C ILE A 57 5.27 6.48 19.68
N ILE A 58 5.72 7.07 20.79
CA ILE A 58 6.64 8.21 20.79
C ILE A 58 7.95 7.84 20.09
N LEU A 59 8.61 6.76 20.50
CA LEU A 59 9.87 6.33 19.91
C LEU A 59 9.74 6.13 18.39
N PHE A 60 8.67 5.49 17.95
CA PHE A 60 8.39 5.27 16.52
C PHE A 60 8.05 6.54 15.78
N PHE A 61 7.21 7.39 16.37
CA PHE A 61 6.89 8.70 15.83
C PHE A 61 8.17 9.54 15.68
N PHE A 62 9.01 9.63 16.71
CA PHE A 62 10.25 10.42 16.65
C PHE A 62 11.35 9.79 15.80
N LEU A 63 11.46 8.45 15.70
CA LEU A 63 12.40 7.83 14.76
C LEU A 63 11.97 8.06 13.31
N SER A 64 10.69 7.84 13.00
CA SER A 64 10.14 8.11 11.66
C SER A 64 10.23 9.60 11.33
N TRP A 65 9.92 10.48 12.29
CA TRP A 65 10.04 11.93 12.14
C TRP A 65 11.48 12.43 12.04
N GLY A 66 12.42 11.83 12.77
CA GLY A 66 13.85 12.13 12.67
C GLY A 66 14.41 11.75 11.30
N ILE A 67 13.94 10.64 10.73
CA ILE A 67 14.26 10.26 9.34
C ILE A 67 13.62 11.22 8.36
N LEU A 68 12.32 11.54 8.52
CA LEU A 68 11.61 12.51 7.69
C LEU A 68 12.35 13.83 7.65
N PHE A 69 12.70 14.34 8.81
CA PHE A 69 13.36 15.62 8.97
C PHE A 69 14.74 15.60 8.34
N SER A 70 15.49 14.51 8.52
CA SER A 70 16.83 14.36 7.92
C SER A 70 16.77 14.22 6.40
N LEU A 71 15.76 13.53 5.85
CA LEU A 71 15.58 13.36 4.40
C LEU A 71 15.00 14.62 3.74
N ALA A 72 14.03 15.28 4.39
CA ALA A 72 13.43 16.54 3.95
C ALA A 72 14.42 17.70 3.99
N LEU A 73 15.38 17.69 4.92
CA LEU A 73 16.51 18.62 4.93
C LEU A 73 17.56 18.28 3.87
N ALA A 74 17.64 17.02 3.41
CA ALA A 74 18.74 16.57 2.57
C ALA A 74 18.56 16.92 1.10
N ASN A 75 17.38 16.75 0.46
CA ASN A 75 17.16 17.11 -0.94
C ASN A 75 15.65 17.11 -1.33
N SER A 76 15.17 18.25 -1.84
CA SER A 76 13.95 18.43 -2.65
C SER A 76 12.54 18.37 -1.97
N PRO A 77 11.61 19.29 -2.35
CA PRO A 77 10.23 19.34 -1.88
C PRO A 77 9.47 18.05 -2.26
N ALA A 78 8.46 17.69 -1.45
CA ALA A 78 7.43 16.66 -1.69
C ALA A 78 7.55 15.82 -2.98
N SER A 79 7.62 14.49 -2.86
CA SER A 79 7.60 13.54 -4.00
C SER A 79 6.62 14.00 -5.08
N ASP A 80 7.05 13.89 -6.33
CA ASP A 80 6.23 13.99 -7.54
C ASP A 80 4.84 13.34 -7.42
N VAL A 81 4.72 12.23 -6.70
CA VAL A 81 3.45 11.57 -6.34
C VAL A 81 2.53 12.49 -5.53
N VAL A 82 3.05 13.15 -4.49
CA VAL A 82 2.29 14.09 -3.66
C VAL A 82 1.88 15.31 -4.48
N VAL A 83 2.82 15.88 -5.22
CA VAL A 83 2.59 17.10 -5.99
C VAL A 83 1.55 16.85 -7.09
N SER A 84 1.61 15.71 -7.78
CA SER A 84 0.60 15.34 -8.78
C SER A 84 -0.79 15.17 -8.16
N MET A 85 -0.90 14.53 -6.99
CA MET A 85 -2.17 14.44 -6.25
C MET A 85 -2.71 15.81 -5.83
N GLU A 86 -1.85 16.72 -5.36
CA GLU A 86 -2.26 18.09 -4.99
C GLU A 86 -2.75 18.88 -6.21
N VAL A 87 -2.03 18.82 -7.33
CA VAL A 87 -2.42 19.50 -8.58
C VAL A 87 -3.75 18.94 -9.09
N ALA A 88 -3.89 17.62 -9.17
CA ALA A 88 -5.13 16.96 -9.59
C ALA A 88 -6.31 17.31 -8.67
N THR A 89 -6.08 17.40 -7.36
CA THR A 89 -7.12 17.77 -6.40
C THR A 89 -7.57 19.22 -6.57
N ARG A 90 -6.63 20.15 -6.76
CA ARG A 90 -6.96 21.56 -7.03
C ARG A 90 -7.70 21.72 -8.34
N ALA A 91 -7.29 20.98 -9.37
CA ALA A 91 -7.99 20.96 -10.64
C ALA A 91 -9.44 20.48 -10.50
N LEU A 92 -9.65 19.36 -9.82
CA LEU A 92 -10.98 18.83 -9.55
C LEU A 92 -11.86 19.82 -8.77
N LEU A 93 -11.30 20.46 -7.73
CA LEU A 93 -11.98 21.54 -6.98
C LEU A 93 -12.27 22.79 -7.84
N SER A 94 -11.50 23.03 -8.89
CA SER A 94 -11.73 24.11 -9.85
C SER A 94 -12.68 23.74 -11.00
N GLY A 95 -13.28 22.55 -10.96
CA GLY A 95 -14.19 22.08 -12.02
C GLY A 95 -13.46 21.62 -13.29
N GLN A 96 -12.19 21.24 -13.18
CA GLN A 96 -11.42 20.63 -14.27
C GLN A 96 -11.31 19.12 -14.07
N ASN A 97 -11.29 18.34 -15.16
CA ASN A 97 -11.11 16.90 -15.08
C ASN A 97 -9.62 16.56 -14.92
N PRO A 98 -9.16 16.04 -13.77
CA PRO A 98 -7.75 15.77 -13.51
C PRO A 98 -7.15 14.71 -14.46
N TYR A 99 -7.98 13.83 -15.03
CA TYR A 99 -7.55 12.78 -15.95
C TYR A 99 -7.37 13.28 -17.39
N ALA A 100 -7.80 14.50 -17.71
CA ALA A 100 -7.66 15.10 -19.03
C ALA A 100 -6.62 16.24 -19.05
N MET A 101 -5.91 16.43 -17.94
CA MET A 101 -4.95 17.53 -17.79
C MET A 101 -3.58 17.19 -18.34
N ASP A 102 -2.94 18.22 -18.89
CA ASP A 102 -1.52 18.24 -19.12
C ASP A 102 -0.81 18.84 -17.88
N PHE A 103 0.10 18.09 -17.27
CA PHE A 103 0.84 18.51 -16.08
C PHE A 103 2.21 19.15 -16.41
N HIS A 104 2.61 19.27 -17.67
CA HIS A 104 3.89 19.90 -18.07
C HIS A 104 4.01 21.35 -17.61
N SER A 105 2.91 22.11 -17.58
CA SER A 105 2.89 23.50 -17.11
C SER A 105 2.58 23.63 -15.61
N SER A 106 2.52 22.52 -14.87
CA SER A 106 2.13 22.51 -13.47
C SER A 106 3.34 22.63 -12.54
N PRO A 107 3.13 22.92 -11.23
CA PRO A 107 4.19 22.86 -10.22
C PRO A 107 4.93 21.52 -10.16
N LEU A 108 4.38 20.45 -10.73
CA LEU A 108 5.01 19.14 -10.84
C LEU A 108 6.37 19.23 -11.56
N LEU A 109 6.49 20.04 -12.60
CA LEU A 109 7.75 20.24 -13.35
C LEU A 109 8.88 20.75 -12.43
N ASN A 110 8.56 21.63 -11.49
CA ASN A 110 9.55 22.17 -10.56
C ASN A 110 9.93 21.15 -9.47
N ALA A 111 8.97 20.35 -9.01
CA ALA A 111 9.21 19.29 -8.03
C ALA A 111 10.15 18.22 -8.59
N THR A 112 9.94 17.80 -9.82
CA THR A 112 10.75 16.80 -10.53
C THR A 112 12.07 17.35 -11.07
N ALA A 113 12.17 18.64 -11.41
CA ALA A 113 13.43 19.26 -11.86
C ALA A 113 14.55 19.19 -10.81
N SER A 114 14.19 19.08 -9.53
CA SER A 114 15.14 18.88 -8.43
C SER A 114 15.53 17.41 -8.20
N ILE A 115 14.84 16.46 -8.85
CA ILE A 115 15.19 15.05 -8.88
C ILE A 115 16.19 14.86 -10.03
N ASN A 116 17.46 15.24 -9.77
CA ASN A 116 18.60 15.01 -10.68
C ASN A 116 18.98 13.51 -10.72
N GLU A 117 18.01 12.62 -10.92
CA GLU A 117 18.29 11.20 -11.08
C GLU A 117 18.75 10.93 -12.53
N PRO A 118 19.99 10.46 -12.76
CA PRO A 118 20.59 10.36 -14.09
C PRO A 118 19.82 9.49 -15.10
N GLY A 119 18.91 8.63 -14.62
CA GLY A 119 18.04 7.81 -15.47
C GLY A 119 16.86 8.58 -16.08
N TRP A 120 16.38 9.64 -15.41
CA TRP A 120 15.21 10.42 -15.84
C TRP A 120 15.57 11.49 -16.86
N ILE A 121 16.75 12.10 -16.71
CA ILE A 121 17.27 13.12 -17.63
C ILE A 121 17.53 12.54 -19.03
N ALA A 122 17.85 11.25 -19.13
CA ALA A 122 18.26 10.60 -20.38
C ALA A 122 17.14 10.44 -21.43
N LYS A 123 15.86 10.66 -21.08
CA LYS A 123 14.71 10.52 -22.01
C LYS A 123 13.97 11.83 -22.31
N GLY A 124 14.45 12.95 -21.77
CA GLY A 124 13.76 14.24 -21.84
C GLY A 124 12.54 14.30 -20.91
N GLN A 125 12.24 15.50 -20.42
CA GLN A 125 11.10 15.75 -19.52
C GLN A 125 9.78 15.31 -20.14
N ASP A 126 9.62 15.43 -21.46
CA ASP A 126 8.39 15.10 -22.20
C ASP A 126 7.98 13.62 -22.15
N SER A 127 8.89 12.72 -21.75
CA SER A 127 8.60 11.29 -21.63
C SER A 127 8.14 10.87 -20.22
N TYR A 128 8.02 11.82 -19.27
CA TYR A 128 7.65 11.45 -17.91
C TYR A 128 6.16 11.21 -17.76
N LEU A 129 5.79 9.99 -17.36
CA LEU A 129 4.39 9.53 -17.28
C LEU A 129 3.50 10.45 -16.43
N LEU A 130 4.01 10.98 -15.31
CA LEU A 130 3.21 11.84 -14.44
C LEU A 130 2.95 13.23 -15.03
N TYR A 131 3.64 13.62 -16.11
CA TYR A 131 3.30 14.86 -16.81
C TYR A 131 2.13 14.71 -17.77
N THR A 132 1.95 13.52 -18.33
CA THR A 132 0.92 13.24 -19.34
C THR A 132 -0.29 12.50 -18.79
N HIS A 133 -0.17 11.89 -17.62
CA HIS A 133 -1.21 11.07 -17.02
C HIS A 133 -1.28 11.28 -15.50
N PHE A 134 -2.48 11.15 -14.95
CA PHE A 134 -2.75 11.03 -13.53
C PHE A 134 -3.08 9.58 -13.15
N PRO A 135 -2.08 8.72 -12.86
CA PRO A 135 -2.26 7.28 -12.73
C PRO A 135 -2.89 6.82 -11.40
N TYR A 136 -3.60 7.72 -10.71
CA TYR A 136 -4.23 7.43 -9.44
C TYR A 136 -5.73 7.27 -9.59
N THR A 137 -6.26 6.27 -8.90
CA THR A 137 -7.68 5.95 -8.96
C THR A 137 -8.50 6.85 -8.03
N PRO A 138 -9.80 7.02 -8.29
CA PRO A 138 -10.61 8.07 -7.64
C PRO A 138 -10.70 8.03 -6.12
N ALA A 139 -10.42 6.90 -5.45
CA ALA A 139 -10.54 6.85 -3.99
C ALA A 139 -9.51 7.75 -3.29
N ILE A 140 -8.43 8.15 -3.98
CA ILE A 140 -7.48 9.12 -3.42
C ILE A 140 -8.16 10.46 -3.08
N PHE A 141 -9.18 10.85 -3.85
CA PHE A 141 -9.91 12.09 -3.66
C PHE A 141 -10.76 12.12 -2.39
N LEU A 142 -11.10 10.96 -1.81
CA LEU A 142 -11.76 10.88 -0.50
C LEU A 142 -10.90 11.46 0.63
N VAL A 143 -9.59 11.45 0.43
CA VAL A 143 -8.64 11.97 1.40
C VAL A 143 -8.18 13.36 0.98
N THR A 144 -7.90 13.58 -0.32
CA THR A 144 -7.36 14.86 -0.80
C THR A 144 -8.37 16.00 -0.81
N ILE A 145 -9.62 15.77 -1.22
CA ILE A 145 -10.62 16.85 -1.31
C ILE A 145 -10.94 17.44 0.06
N PRO A 146 -11.38 16.65 1.08
CA PRO A 146 -11.73 17.23 2.37
C PRO A 146 -10.55 17.96 3.00
N PHE A 147 -9.34 17.46 2.74
CA PHE A 147 -8.11 18.08 3.21
C PHE A 147 -7.86 19.44 2.54
N SER A 148 -7.84 19.49 1.22
CA SER A 148 -7.57 20.74 0.48
C SER A 148 -8.59 21.84 0.80
N LEU A 149 -9.82 21.45 1.16
CA LEU A 149 -10.85 22.38 1.63
C LEU A 149 -10.59 22.87 3.06
N ALA A 150 -10.20 21.99 3.97
CA ALA A 150 -9.97 22.34 5.38
C ALA A 150 -8.66 23.12 5.60
N PHE A 151 -7.63 22.84 4.81
CA PHE A 151 -6.28 23.39 4.99
C PHE A 151 -5.66 23.81 3.64
N PRO A 152 -6.17 24.87 3.00
CA PRO A 152 -5.79 25.25 1.63
C PRO A 152 -4.30 25.67 1.48
N THR A 153 -3.65 26.06 2.57
CA THR A 153 -2.25 26.54 2.58
C THR A 153 -1.24 25.47 3.01
N LEU A 154 -1.68 24.34 3.54
CA LEU A 154 -0.80 23.26 3.99
C LEU A 154 -0.66 22.21 2.89
N SER A 155 0.54 21.64 2.75
CA SER A 155 0.72 20.49 1.87
C SER A 155 -0.11 19.31 2.38
N PHE A 156 -0.80 18.66 1.44
CA PHE A 156 -1.62 17.46 1.64
C PHE A 156 -0.86 16.33 2.32
N TYR A 157 0.45 16.26 2.06
CA TYR A 157 1.33 15.25 2.61
C TYR A 157 1.21 15.09 4.14
N TRP A 158 1.29 16.19 4.90
CA TRP A 158 1.50 16.14 6.35
C TRP A 158 0.25 15.77 7.15
N ILE A 159 -0.92 16.21 6.73
CA ILE A 159 -2.14 16.04 7.51
C ILE A 159 -2.89 14.79 7.07
N CYS A 160 -2.77 14.36 5.82
CA CYS A 160 -3.33 13.09 5.41
C CYS A 160 -2.54 11.92 5.98
N PHE A 161 -1.24 12.13 6.18
CA PHE A 161 -0.47 11.25 7.04
C PHE A 161 -1.06 11.15 8.46
N LEU A 162 -1.36 12.29 9.11
CA LEU A 162 -1.98 12.31 10.44
C LEU A 162 -3.38 11.64 10.47
N LEU A 163 -4.25 11.91 9.50
CA LEU A 163 -5.58 11.31 9.43
C LEU A 163 -5.51 9.79 9.23
N LEU A 164 -4.59 9.33 8.40
CA LEU A 164 -4.37 7.91 8.19
C LEU A 164 -3.78 7.24 9.44
N TRP A 165 -2.92 7.93 10.20
CA TRP A 165 -2.49 7.48 11.54
C TRP A 165 -3.65 7.32 12.49
N ILE A 166 -4.57 8.28 12.51
CA ILE A 166 -5.75 8.24 13.37
C ILE A 166 -6.60 7.01 13.01
N LEU A 167 -6.87 6.79 11.71
CA LEU A 167 -7.61 5.61 11.23
C LEU A 167 -6.90 4.30 11.58
N PHE A 168 -5.58 4.26 11.45
CA PHE A 168 -4.79 3.11 11.88
C PHE A 168 -4.87 2.86 13.39
N PHE A 169 -4.77 3.93 14.18
CA PHE A 169 -4.88 3.86 15.64
C PHE A 169 -6.26 3.33 16.07
N PHE A 170 -7.33 3.73 15.39
CA PHE A 170 -8.66 3.18 15.62
C PHE A 170 -8.72 1.66 15.43
N ILE A 171 -8.04 1.10 14.41
CA ILE A 171 -7.96 -0.37 14.22
C ILE A 171 -7.23 -1.02 15.40
N LEU A 172 -6.15 -0.42 15.88
CA LEU A 172 -5.38 -0.98 17.00
C LEU A 172 -6.17 -0.99 18.30
N LEU A 173 -6.99 0.04 18.54
CA LEU A 173 -7.90 0.09 19.68
C LEU A 173 -8.90 -1.08 19.66
N MET A 174 -9.20 -1.65 18.49
CA MET A 174 -10.10 -2.80 18.36
C MET A 174 -9.44 -4.14 18.74
N ILE A 175 -8.11 -4.23 18.83
CA ILE A 175 -7.39 -5.45 19.22
C ILE A 175 -7.30 -5.53 20.74
N LYS A 176 -8.18 -6.31 21.39
CA LYS A 176 -8.24 -6.38 22.87
C LYS A 176 -6.95 -6.92 23.53
N ASP A 177 -6.36 -7.96 22.97
CA ASP A 177 -5.11 -8.54 23.50
C ASP A 177 -3.95 -7.53 23.35
N PRO A 178 -3.35 -7.07 24.46
CA PRO A 178 -2.31 -6.05 24.42
C PRO A 178 -1.03 -6.54 23.73
N PHE A 179 -0.69 -7.81 23.85
CA PHE A 179 0.51 -8.38 23.20
C PHE A 179 0.31 -8.45 21.68
N LEU A 180 -0.89 -8.82 21.23
CA LEU A 180 -1.20 -8.85 19.79
C LEU A 180 -1.31 -7.45 19.20
N ARG A 181 -1.85 -6.49 19.97
CA ARG A 181 -1.89 -5.09 19.60
C ARG A 181 -0.48 -4.51 19.44
N GLU A 182 0.40 -4.78 20.40
CA GLU A 182 1.81 -4.40 20.35
C GLU A 182 2.55 -5.09 19.20
N GLY A 183 2.32 -6.38 18.96
CA GLY A 183 2.90 -7.11 17.84
C GLY A 183 2.49 -6.55 16.48
N MET A 184 1.21 -6.20 16.31
CA MET A 184 0.70 -5.55 15.10
C MET A 184 1.28 -4.14 14.91
N LEU A 185 1.39 -3.39 16.01
CA LEU A 185 2.06 -2.09 16.04
C LEU A 185 3.50 -2.23 15.53
N LEU A 186 4.28 -3.12 16.12
CA LEU A 186 5.66 -3.35 15.72
C LEU A 186 5.73 -3.81 14.27
N PHE A 187 4.91 -4.77 13.85
CA PHE A 187 4.93 -5.26 12.48
C PHE A 187 4.69 -4.15 11.45
N ILE A 188 3.84 -3.17 11.77
CA ILE A 188 3.49 -2.09 10.85
C ILE A 188 4.48 -0.92 10.95
N PHE A 189 4.78 -0.48 12.17
CA PHE A 189 5.67 0.65 12.43
C PHE A 189 7.15 0.34 12.23
N LEU A 190 7.59 -0.92 12.41
CA LEU A 190 8.95 -1.34 12.07
C LEU A 190 9.05 -1.82 10.63
N ASN A 191 7.96 -1.83 9.86
CA ASN A 191 8.05 -2.20 8.47
C ASN A 191 8.76 -1.07 7.69
N PRO A 192 9.99 -1.29 7.21
CA PRO A 192 10.74 -0.25 6.55
C PRO A 192 10.07 0.20 5.25
N PHE A 193 9.27 -0.65 4.60
CA PHE A 193 8.57 -0.30 3.35
C PHE A 193 7.34 0.55 3.60
N ILE A 194 6.58 0.26 4.67
CA ILE A 194 5.42 1.09 5.05
C ILE A 194 5.92 2.46 5.50
N LEU A 195 6.95 2.49 6.37
CA LEU A 195 7.65 3.71 6.73
C LEU A 195 8.12 4.44 5.49
N PHE A 196 8.93 3.82 4.63
CA PHE A 196 9.42 4.46 3.41
C PHE A 196 8.31 5.03 2.52
N SER A 197 7.22 4.28 2.32
CA SER A 197 6.06 4.73 1.54
C SER A 197 5.39 5.96 2.16
N VAL A 198 5.26 5.94 3.47
CA VAL A 198 4.83 7.08 4.27
C VAL A 198 5.77 8.26 4.10
N LEU A 199 7.08 8.03 4.21
CA LEU A 199 8.11 9.07 4.24
C LEU A 199 8.26 9.78 2.89
N LEU A 200 7.98 9.08 1.81
CA LEU A 200 7.99 9.61 0.45
C LEU A 200 6.62 10.10 -0.01
N GLY A 201 5.59 10.07 0.85
CA GLY A 201 4.26 10.55 0.47
C GLY A 201 3.57 9.69 -0.58
N HIS A 202 3.87 8.40 -0.62
CA HIS A 202 3.06 7.41 -1.33
C HIS A 202 1.76 7.13 -0.56
N VAL A 203 0.92 8.15 -0.44
CA VAL A 203 -0.33 8.14 0.35
C VAL A 203 -1.24 6.98 -0.02
N ALA A 204 -1.28 6.61 -1.30
CA ALA A 204 -2.10 5.50 -1.78
C ALA A 204 -1.67 4.13 -1.22
N ASP A 205 -0.37 3.91 -0.95
CA ASP A 205 0.12 2.65 -0.37
C ASP A 205 -0.31 2.53 1.11
N PHE A 206 -0.17 3.61 1.88
CA PHE A 206 -0.58 3.63 3.28
C PHE A 206 -2.11 3.58 3.44
N LEU A 207 -2.84 4.32 2.61
CA LEU A 207 -4.30 4.24 2.57
C LEU A 207 -4.76 2.82 2.18
N GLY A 208 -4.06 2.17 1.24
CA GLY A 208 -4.30 0.78 0.89
C GLY A 208 -4.12 -0.17 2.08
N LEU A 209 -3.05 -0.01 2.87
CA LEU A 209 -2.86 -0.75 4.11
C LEU A 209 -4.03 -0.55 5.09
N VAL A 210 -4.40 0.69 5.37
CA VAL A 210 -5.50 1.01 6.29
C VAL A 210 -6.81 0.38 5.81
N LEU A 211 -7.15 0.50 4.53
CA LEU A 211 -8.37 -0.08 3.95
C LEU A 211 -8.35 -1.60 3.97
N LEU A 212 -7.20 -2.24 3.73
CA LEU A 212 -7.07 -3.70 3.85
C LEU A 212 -7.30 -4.17 5.29
N LEU A 213 -6.74 -3.49 6.28
CA LEU A 213 -6.94 -3.85 7.69
C LEU A 213 -8.40 -3.68 8.11
N HIS A 214 -9.07 -2.62 7.65
CA HIS A 214 -10.52 -2.44 7.84
C HIS A 214 -11.34 -3.53 7.14
N PHE A 215 -10.96 -3.91 5.91
CA PHE A 215 -11.58 -5.00 5.18
C PHE A 215 -11.51 -6.31 5.98
N VAL A 216 -10.32 -6.71 6.41
CA VAL A 216 -10.11 -7.91 7.23
C VAL A 216 -10.94 -7.84 8.52
N PHE A 217 -10.97 -6.68 9.17
CA PHE A 217 -11.77 -6.47 10.37
C PHE A 217 -13.27 -6.64 10.11
N PHE A 218 -13.83 -6.02 9.06
CA PHE A 218 -15.25 -6.15 8.75
C PHE A 218 -15.63 -7.57 8.33
N VAL A 219 -14.75 -8.30 7.64
CA VAL A 219 -14.93 -9.73 7.36
C VAL A 219 -14.99 -10.52 8.66
N PHE A 220 -14.06 -10.29 9.59
CA PHE A 220 -14.05 -10.94 10.91
C PHE A 220 -15.33 -10.67 11.71
N ARG A 221 -15.90 -9.47 11.57
CA ARG A 221 -17.12 -9.06 12.27
C ARG A 221 -18.40 -9.42 11.51
N HIS A 222 -18.29 -10.19 10.42
CA HIS A 222 -19.39 -10.56 9.53
C HIS A 222 -20.19 -9.37 8.97
N ARG A 223 -19.57 -8.18 8.91
CA ARG A 223 -20.15 -6.96 8.33
C ARG A 223 -19.83 -6.90 6.83
N PHE A 224 -20.30 -7.90 6.09
CA PHE A 224 -19.87 -8.14 4.70
C PHE A 224 -20.10 -6.96 3.76
N PHE A 225 -21.18 -6.19 3.93
CA PHE A 225 -21.39 -4.98 3.11
C PHE A 225 -20.30 -3.93 3.32
N LEU A 226 -19.95 -3.64 4.58
CA LEU A 226 -18.85 -2.73 4.91
C LEU A 226 -17.50 -3.27 4.41
N ALA A 227 -17.27 -4.58 4.55
CA ALA A 227 -16.10 -5.24 3.97
C ALA A 227 -16.04 -5.02 2.45
N GLY A 228 -17.16 -5.22 1.75
CA GLY A 228 -17.27 -4.94 0.32
C GLY A 228 -16.91 -3.50 -0.03
N LEU A 229 -17.48 -2.52 0.68
CA LEU A 229 -17.16 -1.09 0.48
C LEU A 229 -15.67 -0.83 0.65
N THR A 230 -15.05 -1.35 1.72
CA THR A 230 -13.62 -1.17 1.95
C THR A 230 -12.75 -1.87 0.90
N LEU A 231 -13.17 -3.03 0.38
CA LEU A 231 -12.45 -3.74 -0.67
C LEU A 231 -12.51 -2.98 -2.01
N GLY A 232 -13.65 -2.39 -2.37
CA GLY A 232 -13.73 -1.61 -3.60
C GLY A 232 -12.97 -0.29 -3.49
N LEU A 233 -13.02 0.37 -2.34
CA LEU A 233 -12.13 1.51 -2.07
C LEU A 233 -10.66 1.12 -2.15
N LEU A 234 -10.27 -0.04 -1.60
CA LEU A 234 -8.90 -0.56 -1.66
C LEU A 234 -8.43 -0.76 -3.10
N VAL A 235 -9.27 -1.33 -3.98
CA VAL A 235 -8.95 -1.48 -5.41
C VAL A 235 -8.81 -0.11 -6.08
N LEU A 236 -9.60 0.87 -5.66
CA LEU A 236 -9.61 2.23 -6.17
C LEU A 236 -8.61 3.19 -5.50
N THR A 237 -7.69 2.70 -4.67
CA THR A 237 -6.50 3.48 -4.27
C THR A 237 -5.31 3.18 -5.18
N LYS A 238 -5.08 1.90 -5.49
CA LYS A 238 -4.10 1.45 -6.48
C LYS A 238 -4.60 0.19 -7.18
N LEU A 239 -4.50 0.20 -8.52
CA LEU A 239 -5.01 -0.88 -9.35
C LEU A 239 -4.37 -2.24 -9.05
N TYR A 240 -3.12 -2.29 -8.55
CA TYR A 240 -2.49 -3.57 -8.20
C TYR A 240 -3.27 -4.34 -7.11
N PHE A 241 -4.13 -3.68 -6.32
CA PHE A 241 -4.98 -4.37 -5.35
C PHE A 241 -6.06 -5.23 -6.03
N LEU A 242 -6.27 -5.05 -7.34
CA LEU A 242 -7.10 -5.93 -8.16
C LEU A 242 -6.59 -7.37 -8.15
N LEU A 243 -5.29 -7.60 -7.92
CA LEU A 243 -4.70 -8.95 -7.82
C LEU A 243 -5.30 -9.78 -6.66
N LEU A 244 -5.88 -9.14 -5.65
CA LEU A 244 -6.55 -9.81 -4.53
C LEU A 244 -7.94 -10.33 -4.92
N VAL A 245 -8.60 -9.62 -5.82
CA VAL A 245 -10.04 -9.75 -6.05
C VAL A 245 -10.43 -11.16 -6.51
N PRO A 246 -9.74 -11.81 -7.48
CA PRO A 246 -10.13 -13.16 -7.90
C PRO A 246 -10.10 -14.19 -6.76
N PHE A 247 -9.09 -14.16 -5.88
CA PHE A 247 -8.98 -15.08 -4.75
C PHE A 247 -10.08 -14.86 -3.72
N LEU A 248 -10.38 -13.59 -3.42
CA LEU A 248 -11.44 -13.24 -2.46
C LEU A 248 -12.83 -13.56 -3.02
N LEU A 249 -13.07 -13.31 -4.31
CA LEU A 249 -14.36 -13.61 -4.95
C LEU A 249 -14.70 -15.09 -4.90
N VAL A 250 -13.74 -15.99 -5.17
CA VAL A 250 -13.96 -17.44 -5.04
C VAL A 250 -14.39 -17.80 -3.62
N TYR A 251 -13.63 -17.33 -2.61
CA TYR A 251 -13.95 -17.59 -1.21
C TYR A 251 -15.35 -17.09 -0.82
N PHE A 252 -15.72 -15.87 -1.21
CA PHE A 252 -17.01 -15.29 -0.83
C PHE A 252 -18.19 -15.80 -1.65
N PHE A 253 -17.95 -16.24 -2.89
CA PHE A 253 -18.95 -16.88 -3.72
C PHE A 253 -19.35 -18.22 -3.11
N GLU A 254 -18.38 -19.05 -2.70
CA GLU A 254 -18.63 -20.30 -1.99
C GLU A 254 -19.33 -20.07 -0.65
N ALA A 255 -18.93 -19.04 0.09
CA ALA A 255 -19.56 -18.64 1.35
C ALA A 255 -20.93 -17.93 1.18
N ARG A 256 -21.41 -17.72 -0.05
CA ARG A 256 -22.67 -17.05 -0.42
C ARG A 256 -22.86 -15.64 0.17
N GLN A 257 -21.77 -14.88 0.36
CA GLN A 257 -21.80 -13.58 1.02
C GLN A 257 -22.16 -12.41 0.08
N LYS A 258 -23.42 -12.34 -0.35
CA LYS A 258 -23.92 -11.31 -1.29
C LYS A 258 -23.65 -9.85 -0.84
N GLY A 259 -23.61 -9.60 0.47
CA GLY A 259 -23.34 -8.26 1.02
C GLY A 259 -21.99 -7.71 0.58
N LEU A 260 -20.96 -8.56 0.52
CA LEU A 260 -19.61 -8.15 0.10
C LEU A 260 -19.58 -7.73 -1.36
N PHE A 261 -20.18 -8.52 -2.25
CA PHE A 261 -20.24 -8.17 -3.67
C PHE A 261 -21.00 -6.86 -3.89
N ARG A 262 -22.12 -6.65 -3.18
CA ARG A 262 -22.87 -5.39 -3.25
C ARG A 262 -22.04 -4.21 -2.78
N GLY A 263 -21.34 -4.31 -1.64
CA GLY A 263 -20.47 -3.25 -1.16
C GLY A 263 -19.32 -2.93 -2.11
N LEU A 264 -18.68 -3.97 -2.66
CA LEU A 264 -17.62 -3.83 -3.65
C LEU A 264 -18.11 -3.04 -4.86
N LEU A 265 -19.22 -3.47 -5.48
CA LEU A 265 -19.80 -2.76 -6.61
C LEU A 265 -20.20 -1.34 -6.25
N VAL A 266 -20.90 -1.12 -5.13
CA VAL A 266 -21.34 0.22 -4.71
C VAL A 266 -20.16 1.18 -4.60
N SER A 267 -19.09 0.79 -3.88
CA SER A 267 -17.91 1.65 -3.75
C SER A 267 -17.19 1.88 -5.09
N MET A 268 -17.06 0.86 -5.94
CA MET A 268 -16.46 1.01 -7.28
C MET A 268 -17.27 1.95 -8.17
N PHE A 269 -18.59 1.74 -8.26
CA PHE A 269 -19.48 2.58 -9.05
C PHE A 269 -19.52 4.01 -8.51
N MET A 270 -19.75 4.21 -7.20
CA MET A 270 -19.89 5.57 -6.64
C MET A 270 -18.64 6.43 -6.86
N MET A 271 -17.45 5.84 -6.83
CA MET A 271 -16.20 6.58 -6.97
C MET A 271 -15.78 6.76 -8.44
N SER A 272 -16.02 5.77 -9.31
CA SER A 272 -15.61 5.84 -10.72
C SER A 272 -16.66 6.45 -11.63
N LEU A 273 -17.95 6.34 -11.31
CA LEU A 273 -19.04 6.84 -12.16
C LEU A 273 -18.95 8.34 -12.47
N PRO A 274 -18.60 9.24 -11.52
CA PRO A 274 -18.46 10.66 -11.84
C PRO A 274 -17.46 10.93 -12.97
N PHE A 275 -16.33 10.21 -12.98
CA PHE A 275 -15.28 10.39 -13.99
C PHE A 275 -15.61 9.69 -15.31
N LEU A 276 -16.28 8.53 -15.25
CA LEU A 276 -16.80 7.85 -16.44
C LEU A 276 -17.88 8.67 -17.16
N VAL A 277 -18.71 9.42 -16.43
CA VAL A 277 -19.72 10.30 -17.02
C VAL A 277 -19.10 11.61 -17.51
N TRP A 278 -18.09 12.13 -16.80
CA TRP A 278 -17.43 13.39 -17.17
C TRP A 278 -16.61 13.25 -18.46
N ASP A 279 -15.66 12.31 -18.49
CA ASP A 279 -14.91 11.97 -19.71
C ASP A 279 -14.29 10.56 -19.57
N PRO A 280 -14.91 9.52 -20.16
CA PRO A 280 -14.51 8.14 -19.92
C PRO A 280 -13.16 7.80 -20.56
N LEU A 281 -12.78 8.43 -21.67
CA LEU A 281 -11.56 8.05 -22.40
C LEU A 281 -10.29 8.42 -21.62
N PRO A 282 -10.08 9.67 -21.19
CA PRO A 282 -8.90 10.02 -20.39
C PRO A 282 -8.91 9.30 -19.03
N PHE A 283 -10.07 9.12 -18.40
CA PHE A 283 -10.17 8.38 -17.14
C PHE A 283 -9.70 6.94 -17.27
N LEU A 284 -10.19 6.20 -18.28
CA LEU A 284 -9.77 4.83 -18.54
C LEU A 284 -8.30 4.78 -18.97
N ASP A 285 -7.84 5.78 -19.72
CA ASP A 285 -6.46 5.83 -20.17
C ASP A 285 -5.49 5.91 -19.00
N ASP A 286 -5.70 6.92 -18.14
CA ASP A 286 -4.85 7.20 -17.00
C ASP A 286 -4.90 6.12 -15.92
N THR A 287 -6.04 5.47 -15.72
CA THR A 287 -6.20 4.53 -14.59
C THR A 287 -5.98 3.07 -14.95
N ILE A 288 -6.31 2.65 -16.18
CA ILE A 288 -6.31 1.24 -16.59
C ILE A 288 -5.38 1.01 -17.77
N LEU A 289 -5.60 1.72 -18.88
CA LEU A 289 -4.93 1.42 -20.14
C LEU A 289 -3.44 1.75 -20.10
N ILE A 290 -3.02 2.72 -19.30
CA ILE A 290 -1.62 3.08 -19.09
C ILE A 290 -0.74 1.89 -18.67
N TYR A 291 -1.32 0.94 -17.93
CA TYR A 291 -0.64 -0.28 -17.47
C TYR A 291 -0.70 -1.43 -18.49
N LEU A 292 -1.61 -1.34 -19.47
CA LEU A 292 -1.80 -2.33 -20.53
C LEU A 292 -1.09 -1.94 -21.83
N ARG A 293 -0.79 -0.66 -22.05
CA ARG A 293 -0.12 -0.17 -23.24
C ARG A 293 1.31 -0.72 -23.33
N SER A 294 1.60 -1.36 -24.46
CA SER A 294 2.96 -1.62 -24.96
C SER A 294 3.23 -0.63 -26.11
N GLY A 295 4.26 0.20 -25.99
CA GLY A 295 4.78 0.97 -27.12
C GLY A 295 6.03 1.78 -26.76
N PRO A 296 6.84 2.16 -27.78
CA PRO A 296 8.04 2.97 -27.60
C PRO A 296 7.66 4.31 -26.95
N GLY A 297 8.23 4.57 -25.77
CA GLY A 297 7.95 5.77 -24.96
C GLY A 297 7.18 5.47 -23.68
N ASN A 298 6.44 4.37 -23.62
CA ASN A 298 5.59 4.04 -22.47
C ASN A 298 6.28 3.02 -21.55
N LEU A 299 7.05 3.58 -20.61
CA LEU A 299 7.61 2.91 -19.43
C LEU A 299 8.67 1.85 -19.74
N VAL A 300 9.91 2.32 -19.87
CA VAL A 300 11.12 1.49 -19.96
C VAL A 300 11.38 0.79 -18.64
N ILE A 301 12.02 -0.39 -18.69
CA ILE A 301 12.61 -1.05 -17.52
C ILE A 301 13.49 -0.03 -16.79
N TRP A 302 13.00 0.50 -15.68
CA TRP A 302 13.67 1.60 -14.97
C TRP A 302 14.93 1.08 -14.28
N LYS A 303 15.95 1.93 -14.16
CA LYS A 303 17.21 1.56 -13.50
C LYS A 303 16.98 1.11 -12.03
N ASP A 304 15.91 1.61 -11.41
CA ASP A 304 15.55 1.32 -10.02
C ASP A 304 14.50 0.21 -9.89
N THR A 305 14.18 -0.46 -11.00
CA THR A 305 13.34 -1.66 -10.95
C THR A 305 14.15 -2.86 -10.51
N VAL A 306 13.60 -3.57 -9.54
CA VAL A 306 14.02 -4.89 -9.07
C VAL A 306 13.15 -5.96 -9.70
N GLY A 307 13.68 -7.17 -9.84
CA GLY A 307 12.94 -8.30 -10.44
C GLY A 307 13.72 -8.99 -11.54
N ILE A 308 13.09 -9.99 -12.16
CA ILE A 308 13.80 -10.85 -13.13
C ILE A 308 14.07 -10.13 -14.45
N PHE A 309 13.14 -9.33 -14.98
CA PHE A 309 13.34 -8.66 -16.26
C PHE A 309 14.42 -7.57 -16.20
N PRO A 310 14.46 -6.69 -15.18
CA PRO A 310 15.58 -5.76 -15.01
C PRO A 310 16.92 -6.48 -14.87
N LEU A 311 16.95 -7.61 -14.12
CA LEU A 311 18.14 -8.43 -13.99
C LEU A 311 18.59 -9.01 -15.34
N LEU A 312 17.69 -9.67 -16.07
CA LEU A 312 17.96 -10.26 -17.39
C LEU A 312 18.42 -9.19 -18.40
N ALA A 313 17.83 -7.99 -18.34
CA ALA A 313 18.22 -6.86 -19.19
C ALA A 313 19.63 -6.35 -18.82
N SER A 314 19.94 -6.25 -17.52
CA SER A 314 21.24 -5.78 -17.02
C SER A 314 22.41 -6.68 -17.42
N ILE A 315 22.16 -7.99 -17.63
CA ILE A 315 23.15 -8.97 -18.08
C ILE A 315 23.08 -9.25 -19.59
N GLY A 316 22.27 -8.49 -20.34
CA GLY A 316 22.21 -8.56 -21.79
C GLY A 316 21.47 -9.78 -22.36
N ILE A 317 20.71 -10.53 -21.56
CA ILE A 317 19.91 -11.68 -22.04
C ILE A 317 18.69 -11.21 -22.82
N ILE A 318 18.06 -10.12 -22.37
CA ILE A 318 16.90 -9.53 -23.04
C ILE A 318 17.16 -8.07 -23.39
N SER A 319 16.55 -7.62 -24.48
CA SER A 319 16.52 -6.21 -24.82
C SER A 319 15.60 -5.47 -23.83
N PRO A 320 16.02 -4.30 -23.28
CA PRO A 320 15.16 -3.45 -22.45
C PRO A 320 13.86 -3.00 -23.13
N GLN A 321 13.79 -3.14 -24.45
CA GLN A 321 12.67 -2.79 -25.31
C GLN A 321 11.69 -3.95 -25.54
N LEU A 322 11.89 -5.13 -24.94
CA LEU A 322 10.93 -6.24 -25.01
C LEU A 322 9.72 -5.94 -24.11
N GLU A 323 8.73 -5.26 -24.68
CA GLU A 323 7.62 -4.66 -23.94
C GLU A 323 6.51 -5.64 -23.53
N TRP A 324 6.28 -6.71 -24.29
CA TRP A 324 5.15 -7.63 -24.10
C TRP A 324 5.50 -8.88 -23.27
N VAL A 325 6.77 -9.32 -23.32
CA VAL A 325 7.22 -10.53 -22.60
C VAL A 325 6.96 -10.42 -21.10
N PRO A 326 7.30 -9.30 -20.41
CA PRO A 326 7.03 -9.17 -18.98
C PRO A 326 5.54 -9.29 -18.65
N THR A 327 4.67 -8.59 -19.40
CA THR A 327 3.22 -8.60 -19.17
C THR A 327 2.62 -10.00 -19.34
N LEU A 328 3.00 -10.73 -20.40
CA LEU A 328 2.53 -12.10 -20.60
C LEU A 328 3.05 -13.04 -19.51
N THR A 329 4.30 -12.89 -19.09
CA THR A 329 4.87 -13.69 -17.99
C THR A 329 4.16 -13.42 -16.67
N MET A 330 3.92 -12.15 -16.32
CA MET A 330 3.13 -11.77 -15.14
C MET A 330 1.74 -12.42 -15.15
N LEU A 331 1.02 -12.30 -16.27
CA LEU A 331 -0.32 -12.87 -16.42
C LEU A 331 -0.29 -14.40 -16.31
N THR A 332 0.69 -15.05 -16.95
CA THR A 332 0.87 -16.50 -16.89
C THR A 332 1.11 -16.96 -15.45
N VAL A 333 2.01 -16.31 -14.73
CA VAL A 333 2.33 -16.63 -13.32
C VAL A 333 1.12 -16.40 -12.43
N PHE A 334 0.39 -15.31 -12.63
CA PHE A 334 -0.86 -15.05 -11.92
C PHE A 334 -1.89 -16.17 -12.16
N ILE A 335 -2.14 -16.53 -13.42
CA ILE A 335 -3.08 -17.59 -13.80
C ILE A 335 -2.67 -18.93 -13.18
N LEU A 336 -1.39 -19.29 -13.22
CA LEU A 336 -0.90 -20.54 -12.65
C LEU A 336 -1.16 -20.61 -11.13
N ILE A 337 -0.85 -19.54 -10.40
CA ILE A 337 -1.10 -19.46 -8.95
C ILE A 337 -2.61 -19.51 -8.66
N PHE A 338 -3.42 -18.82 -9.47
CA PHE A 338 -4.87 -18.81 -9.33
C PHE A 338 -5.49 -20.20 -9.61
N VAL A 339 -5.04 -20.90 -10.66
CA VAL A 339 -5.47 -22.28 -10.96
C VAL A 339 -5.07 -23.24 -9.83
N PHE A 340 -3.88 -23.10 -9.27
CA PHE A 340 -3.46 -23.90 -8.13
C PHE A 340 -4.29 -23.62 -6.87
N PHE A 341 -4.69 -22.36 -6.67
CA PHE A 341 -5.65 -21.99 -5.62
C PHE A 341 -7.02 -22.65 -5.85
N LEU A 342 -7.57 -22.60 -7.07
CA LEU A 342 -8.86 -23.23 -7.41
C LEU A 342 -8.89 -24.75 -7.21
N ARG A 343 -7.72 -25.42 -7.27
CA ARG A 343 -7.60 -26.86 -7.02
C ARG A 343 -7.60 -27.24 -5.54
N GLN A 344 -7.56 -26.26 -4.63
CA GLN A 344 -7.61 -26.53 -3.20
C GLN A 344 -9.03 -26.94 -2.80
N LYS A 345 -9.16 -27.97 -1.95
CA LYS A 345 -10.48 -28.46 -1.52
C LYS A 345 -11.20 -27.52 -0.54
N ASN A 346 -10.47 -26.68 0.17
CA ASN A 346 -10.99 -25.81 1.24
C ASN A 346 -10.46 -24.38 1.09
N HIS A 347 -11.25 -23.52 0.46
CA HIS A 347 -10.97 -22.09 0.42
C HIS A 347 -11.31 -21.45 1.77
N SER A 348 -10.28 -21.06 2.52
CA SER A 348 -10.44 -20.23 3.70
C SER A 348 -10.01 -18.79 3.39
N PHE A 349 -10.49 -17.82 4.15
CA PHE A 349 -10.05 -16.44 4.01
C PHE A 349 -8.52 -16.29 4.17
N SER A 350 -7.92 -17.07 5.08
CA SER A 350 -6.46 -17.14 5.22
C SER A 350 -5.77 -17.66 3.96
N HIS A 351 -6.34 -18.68 3.31
CA HIS A 351 -5.82 -19.18 2.04
C HIS A 351 -5.93 -18.11 0.96
N ALA A 352 -7.09 -17.46 0.81
CA ALA A 352 -7.27 -16.40 -0.18
C ALA A 352 -6.25 -15.26 -0.02
N LEU A 353 -5.99 -14.80 1.22
CA LEU A 353 -4.97 -13.78 1.49
C LEU A 353 -3.54 -14.30 1.23
N ALA A 354 -3.22 -15.54 1.61
CA ALA A 354 -1.90 -16.11 1.37
C ALA A 354 -1.59 -16.27 -0.13
N TYR A 355 -2.56 -16.77 -0.91
CA TYR A 355 -2.42 -16.88 -2.36
C TYR A 355 -2.41 -15.52 -3.05
N SER A 356 -3.19 -14.55 -2.57
CA SER A 356 -3.10 -13.16 -3.06
C SER A 356 -1.72 -12.57 -2.79
N THR A 357 -1.12 -12.87 -1.62
CA THR A 357 0.25 -12.44 -1.28
C THR A 357 1.26 -13.06 -2.23
N LEU A 358 1.20 -14.39 -2.42
CA LEU A 358 2.09 -15.11 -3.32
C LEU A 358 1.96 -14.62 -4.76
N ALA A 359 0.72 -14.47 -5.25
CA ALA A 359 0.44 -13.95 -6.58
C ALA A 359 0.97 -12.54 -6.76
N SER A 360 0.72 -11.64 -5.79
CA SER A 360 1.22 -10.27 -5.85
C SER A 360 2.75 -10.21 -5.86
N THR A 361 3.42 -10.95 -4.98
CA THR A 361 4.89 -11.04 -4.96
C THR A 361 5.43 -11.56 -6.29
N ALA A 362 4.84 -12.63 -6.83
CA ALA A 362 5.29 -13.23 -8.07
C ALA A 362 5.05 -12.29 -9.26
N VAL A 363 3.85 -11.72 -9.38
CA VAL A 363 3.49 -10.75 -10.42
C VAL A 363 4.43 -9.54 -10.38
N LEU A 364 4.73 -9.00 -9.20
CA LEU A 364 5.72 -7.92 -9.06
C LEU A 364 7.12 -8.40 -9.48
N PHE A 365 7.58 -9.56 -9.03
CA PHE A 365 8.90 -10.09 -9.39
C PHE A 365 9.09 -10.27 -10.91
N PHE A 366 8.03 -10.63 -11.62
CA PHE A 366 7.99 -10.73 -13.09
C PHE A 366 7.57 -9.44 -13.79
N SER A 367 7.37 -8.33 -13.06
CA SER A 367 7.00 -7.05 -13.65
C SER A 367 8.20 -6.25 -14.11
N LYS A 368 8.02 -5.51 -15.20
CA LYS A 368 8.96 -4.47 -15.64
C LYS A 368 8.86 -3.19 -14.81
N PHE A 369 7.86 -3.07 -13.94
CA PHE A 369 7.60 -1.89 -13.12
C PHE A 369 7.97 -2.09 -11.66
N PHE A 370 8.56 -3.21 -11.27
CA PHE A 370 8.73 -3.52 -9.86
C PHE A 370 9.83 -2.67 -9.22
N SER A 371 9.47 -1.49 -8.71
CA SER A 371 10.24 -0.71 -7.74
C SER A 371 10.11 -1.29 -6.32
N PHE A 372 11.11 -1.02 -5.48
CA PHE A 372 11.13 -1.39 -4.07
C PHE A 372 9.88 -0.92 -3.30
N ASN A 373 9.31 0.23 -3.64
CA ASN A 373 8.10 0.73 -2.96
C ASN A 373 6.89 -0.19 -3.17
N TYR A 374 6.82 -0.98 -4.25
CA TYR A 374 5.74 -1.94 -4.47
C TYR A 374 5.81 -3.18 -3.57
N LEU A 375 6.92 -3.42 -2.87
CA LEU A 375 6.96 -4.43 -1.81
C LEU A 375 5.96 -4.12 -0.68
N SER A 376 5.53 -2.86 -0.55
CA SER A 376 4.46 -2.48 0.37
C SER A 376 3.19 -3.32 0.20
N LEU A 377 2.84 -3.76 -1.02
CA LEU A 377 1.67 -4.60 -1.30
C LEU A 377 1.74 -5.97 -0.62
N PRO A 378 2.72 -6.86 -0.93
CA PRO A 378 2.79 -8.16 -0.27
C PRO A 378 2.95 -8.06 1.24
N PHE A 379 3.66 -7.04 1.75
CA PHE A 379 3.71 -6.81 3.20
C PHE A 379 2.37 -6.40 3.79
N THR A 380 1.62 -5.55 3.09
CA THR A 380 0.25 -5.16 3.47
C THR A 380 -0.66 -6.38 3.53
N LEU A 381 -0.57 -7.28 2.55
CA LEU A 381 -1.31 -8.55 2.53
C LEU A 381 -0.94 -9.48 3.69
N LEU A 382 0.36 -9.60 3.99
CA LEU A 382 0.84 -10.34 5.17
C LEU A 382 0.32 -9.71 6.47
N ALA A 383 0.25 -8.38 6.56
CA ALA A 383 -0.35 -7.68 7.70
C ALA A 383 -1.83 -8.08 7.87
N GLY A 384 -2.59 -8.08 6.77
CA GLY A 384 -3.99 -8.52 6.78
C GLY A 384 -4.15 -9.99 7.19
N LEU A 385 -3.28 -10.88 6.70
CA LEU A 385 -3.27 -12.30 7.08
C LEU A 385 -2.95 -12.47 8.57
N LEU A 386 -1.95 -11.76 9.07
CA LEU A 386 -1.56 -11.78 10.49
C LEU A 386 -2.70 -11.28 11.38
N LEU A 387 -3.32 -10.16 11.02
CA LEU A 387 -4.48 -9.60 11.74
C LEU A 387 -5.62 -10.63 11.80
N TRP A 388 -5.93 -11.28 10.67
CA TRP A 388 -6.97 -12.32 10.63
C TRP A 388 -6.68 -13.46 11.62
N LYS A 389 -5.44 -13.95 11.65
CA LYS A 389 -5.01 -15.03 12.56
C LYS A 389 -5.08 -14.59 14.02
N ILE A 390 -4.68 -13.35 14.31
CA ILE A 390 -4.76 -12.73 15.63
C ILE A 390 -6.21 -12.69 16.13
N LEU A 391 -7.13 -12.19 15.29
CA LEU A 391 -8.53 -12.06 15.65
C LEU A 391 -9.20 -13.41 15.93
N HIS A 392 -8.84 -14.46 15.18
CA HIS A 392 -9.35 -15.83 15.40
C HIS A 392 -8.72 -16.54 16.61
N ALA A 393 -7.53 -16.12 17.04
CA ALA A 393 -6.86 -16.71 18.19
C ALA A 393 -7.37 -16.15 19.53
N GLN A 394 -8.15 -15.06 19.52
CA GLN A 394 -8.72 -14.50 20.75
C GLN A 394 -9.84 -15.41 21.27
N PRO A 395 -9.87 -15.73 22.58
CA PRO A 395 -10.96 -16.51 23.16
C PRO A 395 -12.30 -15.83 22.87
N SER A 396 -13.30 -16.60 22.46
CA SER A 396 -14.66 -16.12 22.14
C SER A 396 -15.43 -15.53 23.32
N GLN A 397 -14.76 -15.21 24.43
CA GLN A 397 -15.37 -14.62 25.63
C GLN A 397 -16.04 -13.29 25.26
N SER A 398 -17.37 -13.39 25.11
CA SER A 398 -18.37 -12.34 24.95
C SER A 398 -17.84 -11.06 24.31
N LEU A 399 -17.69 -11.09 22.99
CA LEU A 399 -17.28 -9.89 22.24
C LEU A 399 -18.22 -8.69 22.50
N PHE A 400 -19.49 -8.91 22.89
CA PHE A 400 -20.47 -7.87 23.23
C PHE A 400 -21.49 -8.36 24.27
N SER A 401 -21.16 -8.32 25.57
CA SER A 401 -22.17 -7.86 26.53
C SER A 401 -22.21 -6.34 26.41
N ILE A 402 -23.00 -5.83 25.46
CA ILE A 402 -23.46 -4.44 25.57
C ILE A 402 -24.32 -4.45 26.84
N PRO A 403 -23.96 -3.73 27.91
CA PRO A 403 -24.90 -3.55 29.00
C PRO A 403 -26.16 -2.91 28.38
N ASN A 404 -27.29 -3.62 28.47
CA ASN A 404 -28.60 -3.10 28.09
C ASN A 404 -28.94 -1.85 28.88
#